data_AF-A0A5N5HZU0-F1
#
_entry.id   AF-A0A5N5HZU0-F1
#
_cell.length_a   1.000
_cell.length_b   1.000
_cell.length_c   1.000
_cell.angle_alpha   90.00
_cell.angle_beta   90.00
_cell.angle_gamma   90.00
#
_symmetry.space_group_name_H-M   'P 1'
#
loop_
_entity.id
_entity.type
_entity.pdbx_description
1 polymer ?
#
loop_
_entity_poly.entity_id
_entity_poly.type
_entity_poly.pdbx_seq_one_letter_code
_entity_poly.pdbx_strand_id
1 'polypeptide(L)' 'MNWVQRKIYLYNVTFGLYMLDWWERCLFNTLVVVLLWFVFFNVSRYLMEFGKSVVPGIYGESWRKNRPGLFPSG' A
#
# COMPACT_ATOMS: atom_id res chain seq x y z
N MET A 1 22.02 32.24 20.31
CA MET A 1 20.89 32.18 19.35
C MET A 1 21.15 31.08 18.32
N ASN A 2 20.48 29.93 18.44
CA ASN A 2 20.65 28.75 17.57
C ASN A 2 19.77 28.78 16.30
N TRP A 3 19.44 29.97 15.82
CA TRP A 3 18.54 30.12 14.68
C TRP A 3 19.17 29.62 13.37
N VAL A 4 20.49 29.78 13.24
CA VAL A 4 21.27 29.30 12.09
C VAL A 4 21.33 27.77 12.03
N GLN A 5 21.50 27.10 13.17
CA GLN A 5 21.48 25.62 13.25
C GLN A 5 20.11 25.05 12.86
N ARG A 6 19.01 25.71 13.30
CA ARG A 6 17.65 25.32 12.90
C ARG A 6 17.44 25.49 11.40
N LYS A 7 17.93 26.58 10.82
CA LYS A 7 17.92 26.79 9.36
C LYS A 7 18.70 25.69 8.63
N ILE A 8 19.93 25.38 9.06
CA ILE A 8 20.77 24.32 8.46
C ILE A 8 20.13 22.94 8.54
N TYR A 9 19.48 22.59 9.64
CA TYR A 9 18.80 21.29 9.76
C TYR A 9 17.61 21.17 8.80
N LEU A 10 16.80 22.24 8.68
CA LEU A 10 15.72 22.32 7.70
C LEU A 10 16.24 22.31 6.26
N TYR A 11 17.35 23.01 5.98
CA TYR A 11 18.01 22.92 4.68
C TYR A 11 18.51 21.49 4.43
N ASN A 12 19.21 20.83 5.34
CA ASN A 12 19.68 19.46 5.13
C ASN A 12 18.56 18.44 4.91
N VAL A 13 17.41 18.55 5.60
CA VAL A 13 16.30 17.60 5.40
C VAL A 13 15.51 17.90 4.12
N THR A 14 15.30 19.17 3.78
CA THR A 14 14.55 19.57 2.58
C THR A 14 15.42 19.51 1.33
N PHE A 15 16.62 20.10 1.38
CA PHE A 15 17.63 20.01 0.31
C PHE A 15 18.27 18.63 0.23
N GLY A 16 18.48 17.86 1.29
CA GLY A 16 19.08 16.51 1.15
C GLY A 16 18.27 15.58 0.24
N LEU A 17 16.94 15.73 0.22
CA LEU A 17 16.05 15.05 -0.73
C LEU A 17 15.96 15.78 -2.10
N TYR A 18 16.22 17.09 -2.12
CA TYR A 18 16.19 17.98 -3.31
C TYR A 18 17.56 18.09 -4.03
N MET A 19 18.65 17.60 -3.43
CA MET A 19 20.05 17.69 -3.86
C MET A 19 20.53 16.45 -4.59
N LEU A 20 19.77 15.35 -4.54
CA LEU A 20 19.95 14.27 -5.50
C LEU A 20 19.95 14.88 -6.90
N ASP A 21 20.94 14.51 -7.72
CA ASP A 21 21.06 14.99 -9.09
C ASP A 21 19.72 14.80 -9.82
N TRP A 22 19.42 15.61 -10.84
CA TRP A 22 18.11 15.60 -11.51
C TRP A 22 17.68 14.17 -11.86
N TRP A 23 18.64 13.33 -12.25
CA TRP A 23 18.42 11.92 -12.56
C TRP A 23 18.12 11.05 -11.32
N GLU A 24 18.89 11.20 -10.24
CA GLU A 24 18.69 10.44 -9.00
C GLU A 24 17.34 10.75 -8.37
N ARG A 25 16.87 11.99 -8.51
CA ARG A 25 15.57 12.42 -8.01
C ARG A 25 14.40 11.73 -8.70
N CYS A 26 14.49 11.54 -10.01
CA CYS A 26 13.55 10.72 -10.77
C CYS A 26 13.57 9.27 -10.29
N LEU A 27 14.76 8.73 -10.03
CA LEU A 27 14.94 7.36 -9.55
C LEU A 27 14.36 7.18 -8.15
N PHE A 28 14.65 8.08 -7.21
CA PHE A 28 14.14 8.03 -5.84
C PHE A 28 12.61 8.17 -5.78
N ASN A 29 12.04 9.12 -6.55
CA ASN A 29 10.59 9.27 -6.62
C ASN A 29 9.91 8.01 -7.19
N THR A 30 10.50 7.42 -8.23
CA THR A 30 10.01 6.15 -8.81
C THR A 30 10.11 5.01 -7.81
N LEU A 31 11.23 4.89 -7.09
CA LEU A 31 11.40 3.89 -6.04
C LEU A 31 10.38 4.05 -4.91
N VAL A 32 10.12 5.28 -4.45
CA VAL A 32 9.11 5.55 -3.41
C VAL A 32 7.72 5.18 -3.90
N VAL A 33 7.35 5.53 -5.13
CA VAL A 33 6.05 5.16 -5.72
C VAL A 33 5.91 3.64 -5.85
N VAL A 34 6.94 2.94 -6.36
CA VAL A 34 6.93 1.48 -6.50
C VAL A 34 6.89 0.79 -5.13
N LEU A 35 7.65 1.29 -4.16
CA LEU A 35 7.68 0.74 -2.80
C LEU A 35 6.35 0.97 -2.09
N LEU A 36 5.78 2.16 -2.21
CA LEU A 36 4.47 2.47 -1.66
C LEU A 36 3.39 1.61 -2.32
N TRP A 37 3.41 1.46 -3.65
CA TRP A 37 2.54 0.54 -4.37
C TRP A 37 2.68 -0.91 -3.88
N PHE A 38 3.91 -1.37 -3.67
CA PHE A 38 4.20 -2.71 -3.16
C PHE A 38 3.59 -2.89 -1.77
N VAL A 39 3.80 -1.95 -0.85
CA VAL A 39 3.22 -2.01 0.50
C VAL A 39 1.69 -2.00 0.43
N PHE A 40 1.10 -1.09 -0.36
CA PHE A 40 -0.36 -1.04 -0.53
C PHE A 40 -0.93 -2.33 -1.10
N PHE A 41 -0.28 -2.94 -2.09
CA PHE A 41 -0.72 -4.21 -2.67
C PHE A 41 -0.66 -5.35 -1.63
N ASN A 42 0.42 -5.43 -0.86
CA ASN A 42 0.57 -6.42 0.20
C ASN A 42 -0.48 -6.22 1.31
N VAL A 43 -0.65 -4.99 1.79
CA VAL A 43 -1.66 -4.65 2.81
C VAL A 43 -3.07 -4.94 2.31
N SER A 44 -3.38 -4.61 1.05
CA SER A 44 -4.69 -4.89 0.46
C SER A 44 -4.98 -6.38 0.37
N ARG A 45 -3.97 -7.22 0.08
CA ARG A 45 -4.09 -8.68 0.11
C ARG A 45 -4.41 -9.19 1.51
N TYR A 46 -3.66 -8.73 2.52
CA TYR A 46 -3.93 -9.07 3.92
C TYR A 46 -5.32 -8.62 4.38
N LEU A 47 -5.74 -7.40 4.02
CA LEU A 47 -7.08 -6.89 4.33
C LEU A 47 -8.18 -7.68 3.61
N MET A 48 -7.94 -8.13 2.37
CA MET A 48 -8.91 -8.95 1.65
C MET A 48 -9.08 -10.33 2.29
N GLU A 49 -7.99 -10.95 2.76
CA GLU A 49 -8.05 -12.21 3.50
C GLU A 49 -8.71 -12.04 4.87
N PHE A 50 -8.41 -10.95 5.58
CA PHE A 50 -9.06 -10.63 6.85
C PHE A 50 -10.56 -10.32 6.67
N GLY A 51 -10.92 -9.54 5.65
CA GLY A 51 -12.31 -9.24 5.30
C GLY A 51 -13.12 -10.47 4.92
N LYS A 52 -12.49 -11.44 4.25
CA LYS A 52 -13.10 -12.77 3.98
C LYS A 52 -13.39 -13.56 5.25
N SER A 53 -12.55 -13.44 6.28
CA SER A 53 -12.74 -14.08 7.58
C SER A 53 -13.81 -13.38 8.43
N VAL A 54 -13.85 -12.04 8.39
CA VAL A 54 -14.80 -11.22 9.17
C VAL A 54 -16.21 -11.23 8.59
N VAL A 55 -16.36 -11.31 7.26
CA VAL A 55 -17.68 -11.35 6.59
C VAL A 55 -17.86 -12.68 5.87
N PRO A 56 -18.17 -13.78 6.60
CA PRO A 56 -18.47 -15.07 5.99
C PRO A 56 -19.73 -15.03 5.11
N GLY A 57 -20.63 -14.06 5.33
CA GLY A 57 -21.92 -13.96 4.63
C GLY A 57 -21.86 -13.60 3.15
N ILE A 58 -20.85 -12.83 2.70
CA ILE A 58 -20.79 -12.36 1.29
C ILE A 58 -20.04 -13.36 0.38
N TYR A 59 -19.01 -14.04 0.91
CA TYR A 59 -18.31 -15.10 0.16
C TYR A 59 -19.02 -16.47 0.22
N GLY A 60 -19.78 -16.75 1.29
CA GLY A 60 -20.57 -17.98 1.41
C GLY A 60 -21.67 -18.10 0.34
N GLU A 61 -22.31 -17.00 -0.01
CA GLU A 61 -23.33 -16.93 -1.08
C GLU A 61 -22.71 -17.14 -2.48
N SER A 62 -21.51 -16.60 -2.73
CA SER A 62 -20.80 -16.77 -4.02
C SER A 62 -20.36 -18.22 -4.25
N TRP A 63 -19.91 -18.92 -3.21
CA TRP A 63 -19.56 -20.35 -3.26
C TRP A 63 -20.78 -21.28 -3.39
N ARG A 64 -21.94 -20.88 -2.86
CA ARG A 64 -23.20 -21.60 -3.04
C ARG A 64 -23.77 -21.47 -4.45
N LYS A 65 -23.68 -20.29 -5.06
CA LYS A 65 -24.20 -20.03 -6.42
C LYS A 65 -23.38 -20.68 -7.54
N ASN A 66 -22.10 -20.99 -7.32
CA ASN A 66 -21.18 -21.51 -8.34
C ASN A 66 -20.79 -22.99 -8.16
N ARG A 67 -21.48 -23.76 -7.30
CA ARG A 67 -21.33 -25.22 -7.26
C ARG A 67 -22.30 -25.88 -8.24
N PRO A 68 -21.83 -26.44 -9.38
CA PRO A 68 -22.67 -27.27 -10.23
C PRO A 68 -22.93 -28.60 -9.51
N GLY A 69 -24.18 -28.83 -9.09
CA GLY A 69 -24.68 -30.18 -8.82
C GLY A 69 -24.87 -30.62 -7.37
N LEU A 70 -25.62 -29.87 -6.54
CA LEU A 70 -26.35 -30.53 -5.45
C LEU A 70 -27.86 -30.43 -5.74
N PHE A 71 -28.42 -31.52 -6.24
CA PHE A 71 -29.83 -31.73 -6.61
C PHE A 71 -30.82 -31.37 -5.48
N PRO A 72 -32.11 -31.15 -5.81
CA PRO A 72 -33.13 -30.72 -4.87
C PRO A 72 -33.53 -31.87 -3.95
N SER A 73 -33.97 -31.54 -2.74
CA SER A 73 -34.58 -32.50 -1.82
C SER A 73 -36.02 -32.07 -1.55
N GLY A 74 -36.98 -32.87 -2.06
CA GLY A 74 -38.35 -32.99 -1.55
C GLY A 74 -39.27 -31.82 -1.80
#